data_AF-A0A8J4CNU4-F1
#
_entry.id   AF-A0A8J4CNU4-F1
#
_cell.length_a   1.000
_cell.length_b   1.000
_cell.length_c   1.000
_cell.angle_alpha   90.00
_cell.angle_beta   90.00
_cell.angle_gamma   90.00
#
_symmetry.space_group_name_H-M   'P 1'
#
loop_
_entity.id
_entity.type
_entity.pdbx_description
1 polymer ?
#
loop_
_entity_poly.entity_id
_entity_poly.type
_entity_poly.pdbx_seq_one_letter_code
_entity_poly.pdbx_strand_id
1 'polypeptide(L)'
;MLQELTNPGERAMAQVALSRGKAQLDYLQARYQAFLTVLLDPALVADVLAFYRLMAAWLTSLATGVSGPSGAAVLSLPLPEPAPQAFTCMPEYFVEDMCSVLLFVSRFAPQLLSSAADGAGVRLDEFAVFFTTLMASPQYIRSAFLRSKLSEVLELWLPQNEGDELTGRSAFRRIRGPSGPAAELAALFNCHPLVVQHLTPVLVRLYNDIEHTEREGAFYFKFNMRTTIANILRYLWAQQHHRAVWLKAVRDEEYRGNSERFANMLLNDLTYLLDEALKLLKLLREAEDTRADETRWAAMSREDRDELVRMQERNGQNLTAMIRSATSVIDTLNFITEEADTTRTLLQPHMVERLRDSLNYFLKYLVGPERRQLRVRNPEKYNFNARELLRGLVTVYLHVDSIDRAIAANSGGGAAAPVFAAAVGGDKRSFKPEYLLEVGRGTRGPPLPLRHLSTHTAHHGLTIRMTVWFRNGIIQSPQPPLSPRHFLPRAFSCIFPLPAAPL
;
A
#
# COMPACT_ATOMS: atom_id res chain seq x y z
N MET A 1 -7.88 -16.06 37.56
CA MET A 1 -8.51 -17.34 37.17
C MET A 1 -8.33 -18.47 38.19
N LEU A 2 -7.18 -19.16 38.31
CA LEU A 2 -7.08 -20.34 39.23
C LEU A 2 -7.26 -19.99 40.72
N GLN A 3 -6.93 -18.76 41.13
CA GLN A 3 -7.13 -18.27 42.50
C GLN A 3 -8.57 -17.79 42.77
N GLU A 4 -9.40 -17.64 41.73
CA GLU A 4 -10.79 -17.18 41.82
C GLU A 4 -11.79 -18.35 41.89
N LEU A 5 -11.33 -19.58 41.68
CA LEU A 5 -12.14 -20.80 41.80
C LEU A 5 -12.19 -21.25 43.27
N THR A 6 -13.38 -21.16 43.87
CA THR A 6 -13.63 -21.52 45.28
C THR A 6 -13.88 -23.02 45.47
N ASN A 7 -14.30 -23.75 44.44
CA ASN A 7 -14.55 -25.20 44.48
C ASN A 7 -13.22 -25.99 44.33
N PRO A 8 -12.83 -26.82 45.32
CA PRO A 8 -11.58 -27.60 45.27
C PRO A 8 -11.51 -28.59 44.11
N GLY A 9 -12.64 -29.22 43.74
CA GLY A 9 -12.70 -30.18 42.64
C GLY A 9 -12.51 -29.51 41.27
N GLU A 10 -13.16 -28.36 41.06
CA GLU A 10 -12.96 -27.54 39.85
C GLU A 10 -11.53 -27.01 39.76
N ARG A 11 -10.94 -26.59 40.88
CA ARG A 11 -9.55 -26.14 40.93
C ARG A 11 -8.57 -27.27 40.59
N ALA A 12 -8.80 -28.48 41.08
CA ALA A 12 -7.99 -29.65 40.75
C ALA A 12 -8.10 -30.02 39.26
N MET A 13 -9.32 -30.05 38.70
CA MET A 13 -9.53 -30.29 37.26
C MET A 13 -8.85 -29.20 36.39
N ALA A 14 -8.97 -27.93 36.76
CA ALA A 14 -8.33 -26.83 36.07
C ALA A 14 -6.79 -26.91 36.17
N GLN A 15 -6.23 -27.35 37.29
CA GLN A 15 -4.80 -27.60 37.44
C GLN A 15 -4.31 -28.73 36.54
N VAL A 16 -5.05 -29.84 36.46
CA VAL A 16 -4.71 -30.96 35.55
C VAL A 16 -4.76 -30.50 34.10
N ALA A 17 -5.81 -29.76 33.71
CA ALA A 17 -5.93 -29.19 32.36
C ALA A 17 -4.78 -28.23 32.04
N LEU A 18 -4.39 -27.37 32.99
CA LEU A 18 -3.26 -26.45 32.84
C LEU A 18 -1.94 -27.22 32.69
N SER A 19 -1.69 -28.22 33.52
CA SER A 19 -0.47 -29.05 33.44
C SER A 19 -0.39 -29.80 32.11
N ARG A 20 -1.51 -30.34 31.61
CA ARG A 20 -1.59 -30.96 30.29
C ARG A 20 -1.32 -29.95 29.17
N GLY A 21 -1.91 -28.75 29.27
CA GLY A 21 -1.69 -27.67 28.31
C GLY A 21 -0.24 -27.22 28.25
N LYS A 22 0.42 -27.08 29.40
CA LYS A 22 1.86 -26.75 29.49
C LYS A 22 2.73 -27.84 28.87
N ALA A 23 2.50 -29.10 29.24
CA ALA A 23 3.25 -30.22 28.67
C ALA A 23 3.09 -30.31 27.13
N GLN A 24 1.89 -30.05 26.62
CA GLN A 24 1.65 -29.99 25.18
C GLN A 24 2.40 -28.81 24.53
N LEU A 25 2.43 -27.64 25.16
CA LEU A 25 3.15 -26.47 24.67
C LEU A 25 4.66 -26.75 24.63
N ASP A 26 5.22 -27.33 25.69
CA ASP A 26 6.64 -27.68 25.78
C ASP A 26 7.02 -28.69 24.68
N TYR A 27 6.18 -29.71 24.45
CA TYR A 27 6.36 -30.68 23.37
C TYR A 27 6.35 -30.04 21.99
N LEU A 28 5.40 -29.14 21.72
CA LEU A 28 5.32 -28.43 20.44
C LEU A 28 6.49 -27.48 20.24
N GLN A 29 6.92 -26.79 21.28
CA GLN A 29 8.06 -25.87 21.23
C GLN A 29 9.36 -26.61 20.95
N ALA A 30 9.61 -27.75 21.61
CA ALA A 30 10.78 -28.58 21.33
C ALA A 30 10.84 -29.05 19.87
N ARG A 31 9.71 -29.50 19.32
CA ARG A 31 9.62 -29.93 17.90
C ARG A 31 9.80 -28.77 16.93
N TYR A 32 9.19 -27.63 17.23
CA TYR A 32 9.34 -26.43 16.41
C TYR A 32 10.81 -26.01 16.29
N GLN A 33 11.53 -25.98 17.42
CA GLN A 33 12.96 -25.67 17.42
C GLN A 33 13.80 -26.73 16.70
N ALA A 34 13.49 -28.02 16.87
CA ALA A 34 14.16 -29.09 16.14
C ALA A 34 13.97 -28.96 14.63
N PHE A 35 12.75 -28.67 14.15
CA PHE A 35 12.48 -28.44 12.73
C PHE A 35 13.19 -27.20 12.20
N LEU A 36 13.15 -26.07 12.91
CA LEU A 36 13.86 -24.87 12.49
C LEU A 36 15.37 -25.09 12.39
N THR A 37 15.96 -25.82 13.33
CA THR A 37 17.40 -26.10 13.33
C THR A 37 17.82 -26.88 12.07
N VAL A 38 17.04 -27.89 11.67
CA VAL A 38 17.32 -28.67 10.46
C VAL A 38 17.04 -27.85 9.20
N LEU A 39 15.90 -27.14 9.13
CA LEU A 39 15.49 -26.39 7.95
C LEU A 39 16.35 -25.14 7.68
N LEU A 40 17.03 -24.62 8.70
CA LEU A 40 17.90 -23.45 8.61
C LEU A 40 19.39 -23.82 8.67
N ASP A 41 19.72 -25.11 8.51
CA ASP A 41 21.11 -25.53 8.32
C ASP A 41 21.70 -24.83 7.08
N PRO A 42 22.80 -24.08 7.20
CA PRO A 42 23.33 -23.29 6.09
C PRO A 42 23.68 -24.11 4.85
N ALA A 43 24.17 -25.34 5.01
CA ALA A 43 24.53 -26.19 3.88
C ALA A 43 23.27 -26.68 3.16
N LEU A 44 22.26 -27.13 3.90
CA LEU A 44 20.97 -27.51 3.32
C LEU A 44 20.33 -26.33 2.58
N VAL A 45 20.29 -25.15 3.19
CA VAL A 45 19.70 -23.96 2.56
C VAL A 45 20.47 -23.58 1.29
N ALA A 46 21.80 -23.62 1.31
CA ALA A 46 22.62 -23.33 0.13
C ALA A 46 22.32 -24.31 -1.02
N ASP A 47 22.26 -25.62 -0.74
CA ASP A 47 21.95 -26.65 -1.74
C ASP A 47 20.53 -26.47 -2.31
N VAL A 48 19.56 -26.18 -1.45
CA VAL A 48 18.17 -25.95 -1.85
C VAL A 48 18.05 -24.69 -2.72
N LEU A 49 18.72 -23.60 -2.36
CA LEU A 49 18.73 -22.37 -3.16
C LEU A 49 19.44 -22.58 -4.51
N ALA A 50 20.52 -23.35 -4.54
CA ALA A 50 21.20 -23.74 -5.77
C ALA A 50 20.31 -24.58 -6.69
N PHE A 51 19.54 -25.52 -6.13
CA PHE A 51 18.54 -26.30 -6.86
C PHE A 51 17.45 -25.42 -7.46
N TYR A 52 16.86 -24.51 -6.69
CA TYR A 52 15.82 -23.61 -7.22
C TYR A 52 16.36 -22.62 -8.25
N ARG A 53 17.63 -22.21 -8.13
CA ARG A 53 18.30 -21.40 -9.14
C ARG A 53 18.46 -22.17 -10.45
N LEU A 54 18.92 -23.42 -10.39
CA LEU A 54 18.96 -24.32 -11.55
C LEU A 54 17.57 -24.48 -12.18
N MET A 55 16.53 -24.66 -11.36
CA MET A 55 15.17 -24.80 -11.84
C MET A 55 14.65 -23.51 -12.50
N ALA A 56 14.95 -22.32 -11.96
CA ALA A 56 14.61 -21.04 -12.59
C ALA A 56 15.30 -20.88 -13.96
N ALA A 57 16.59 -21.21 -14.04
CA ALA A 57 17.35 -21.18 -15.28
C ALA A 57 16.79 -22.18 -16.32
N TRP A 58 16.47 -23.39 -15.88
CA TRP A 58 15.87 -24.43 -16.72
C TRP A 58 14.48 -24.04 -17.24
N LEU A 59 13.60 -23.53 -16.38
CA LEU A 59 12.29 -23.03 -16.78
C LEU A 59 12.39 -21.85 -17.75
N THR A 60 13.35 -20.94 -17.54
CA THR A 60 13.63 -19.84 -18.47
C THR A 60 14.08 -20.38 -19.82
N SER A 61 14.95 -21.39 -19.84
CA SER A 61 15.41 -22.04 -21.06
C SER A 61 14.28 -22.73 -21.81
N LEU A 62 13.39 -23.44 -21.11
CA LEU A 62 12.20 -24.03 -21.69
C LEU A 62 11.23 -22.99 -22.27
N ALA A 63 11.07 -21.86 -21.59
CA ALA A 63 10.18 -20.78 -22.02
C ALA A 63 10.71 -20.05 -23.26
N THR A 64 12.03 -19.95 -23.41
CA THR A 64 12.68 -19.09 -24.43
C THR A 64 13.33 -19.87 -25.56
N GLY A 65 13.57 -21.17 -25.38
CA GLY A 65 14.36 -22.00 -26.29
C GLY A 65 15.86 -21.70 -26.26
N VAL A 66 16.32 -20.74 -25.44
CA VAL A 66 17.73 -20.37 -25.31
C VAL A 66 18.38 -21.25 -24.25
N SER A 67 19.39 -22.03 -24.64
CA SER A 67 20.19 -22.86 -23.73
C SER A 67 21.48 -22.13 -23.37
N GLY A 68 21.63 -21.68 -22.13
CA GLY A 68 22.90 -21.13 -21.64
C GLY A 68 22.77 -20.24 -20.40
N PRO A 69 23.86 -20.01 -19.66
CA PRO A 69 23.89 -19.10 -18.52
C PRO A 69 23.72 -17.65 -19.02
N SER A 70 22.50 -17.11 -18.92
CA SER A 70 22.08 -15.69 -18.93
C SER A 70 22.87 -14.64 -19.74
N GLY A 71 23.63 -15.00 -20.78
CA GLY A 71 24.74 -14.15 -21.24
C GLY A 71 24.84 -13.84 -22.74
N ALA A 72 24.06 -14.45 -23.64
CA ALA A 72 24.28 -14.24 -25.08
C ALA A 72 23.03 -13.87 -25.90
N ALA A 73 21.83 -14.31 -25.51
CA ALA A 73 20.59 -13.84 -26.14
C ALA A 73 19.93 -12.81 -25.22
N VAL A 74 19.75 -11.59 -25.73
CA VAL A 74 18.96 -10.56 -25.04
C VAL A 74 17.52 -11.07 -24.95
N LEU A 75 17.06 -11.38 -23.73
CA LEU A 75 15.67 -11.71 -23.48
C LEU A 75 14.80 -10.50 -23.84
N SER A 76 13.94 -10.66 -24.84
CA SER A 76 12.92 -9.68 -25.20
C SER A 76 11.63 -9.98 -24.46
N LEU A 77 11.07 -8.99 -23.77
CA LEU A 77 9.79 -9.11 -23.05
C LEU A 77 8.70 -8.27 -23.72
N PRO A 78 7.44 -8.76 -23.78
CA PRO A 78 6.97 -10.06 -23.28
C PRO A 78 7.52 -11.23 -24.09
N LEU A 79 7.52 -12.44 -23.50
CA LEU A 79 7.96 -13.65 -24.19
C LEU A 79 7.07 -13.97 -25.41
N PRO A 80 7.61 -14.64 -26.46
CA PRO A 80 6.84 -14.98 -27.65
C PRO A 80 5.59 -15.82 -27.35
N GLU A 81 4.52 -15.60 -28.09
CA GLU A 81 3.30 -16.40 -28.02
C GLU A 81 3.09 -17.20 -29.31
N PRO A 82 2.58 -18.46 -29.25
CA PRO A 82 2.19 -19.19 -28.04
C PRO A 82 3.41 -19.72 -27.25
N ALA A 83 3.22 -19.94 -25.95
CA ALA A 83 4.26 -20.54 -25.10
C ALA A 83 4.66 -21.94 -25.60
N PRO A 84 5.95 -22.32 -25.54
CA PRO A 84 6.41 -23.64 -25.96
C PRO A 84 5.68 -24.76 -25.24
N GLN A 85 5.29 -25.82 -25.97
CA GLN A 85 4.52 -26.94 -25.40
C GLN A 85 5.23 -27.55 -24.18
N ALA A 86 6.55 -27.73 -24.26
CA ALA A 86 7.35 -28.26 -23.16
C ALA A 86 7.21 -27.43 -21.87
N PHE A 87 7.16 -26.10 -21.98
CA PHE A 87 6.91 -25.23 -20.83
C PHE A 87 5.48 -25.37 -20.31
N THR A 88 4.48 -25.40 -21.21
CA THR A 88 3.07 -25.52 -20.81
C THR A 88 2.73 -26.84 -20.11
N CYS A 89 3.56 -27.88 -20.27
CA CYS A 89 3.43 -29.14 -19.56
C CYS A 89 4.00 -29.09 -18.13
N MET A 90 4.72 -28.03 -17.76
CA MET A 90 5.34 -27.93 -16.44
C MET A 90 4.30 -27.58 -15.36
N PRO A 91 4.31 -28.27 -14.21
CA PRO A 91 3.40 -27.96 -13.12
C PRO A 91 3.66 -26.57 -12.51
N GLU A 92 2.60 -25.83 -12.19
CA GLU A 92 2.69 -24.52 -11.52
C GLU A 92 3.44 -24.60 -10.17
N TYR A 93 3.38 -25.75 -9.48
CA TYR A 93 4.00 -25.91 -8.17
C TYR A 93 5.53 -25.79 -8.21
N PHE A 94 6.19 -25.98 -9.36
CA PHE A 94 7.63 -25.74 -9.48
C PHE A 94 7.96 -24.29 -9.09
N VAL A 95 7.20 -23.34 -9.62
CA VAL A 95 7.36 -21.92 -9.27
C VAL A 95 6.80 -21.62 -7.88
N GLU A 96 5.67 -22.25 -7.51
CA GLU A 96 5.05 -22.00 -6.21
C GLU A 96 5.96 -22.39 -5.03
N ASP A 97 6.58 -23.57 -5.11
CA ASP A 97 7.45 -24.15 -4.09
C ASP A 97 8.75 -23.35 -3.95
N MET A 98 9.35 -22.96 -5.09
CA MET A 98 10.46 -22.01 -5.15
C MET A 98 10.15 -20.73 -4.35
N CYS A 99 9.00 -20.11 -4.61
CA CYS A 99 8.58 -18.92 -3.88
C CYS A 99 8.37 -19.19 -2.39
N SER A 100 7.80 -20.34 -2.01
CA SER A 100 7.61 -20.72 -0.60
C SER A 100 8.95 -20.77 0.14
N VAL A 101 9.95 -21.40 -0.46
CA VAL A 101 11.29 -21.52 0.15
C VAL A 101 11.99 -20.16 0.21
N LEU A 102 11.96 -19.37 -0.87
CA LEU A 102 12.56 -18.04 -0.87
C LEU A 102 11.91 -17.12 0.18
N LEU A 103 10.58 -17.16 0.33
CA LEU A 103 9.87 -16.43 1.39
C LEU A 103 10.26 -16.93 2.79
N PHE A 104 10.38 -18.25 2.98
CA PHE A 104 10.80 -18.84 4.25
C PHE A 104 12.22 -18.39 4.62
N VAL A 105 13.20 -18.59 3.75
CA VAL A 105 14.60 -18.22 4.00
C VAL A 105 14.72 -16.71 4.24
N SER A 106 14.03 -15.89 3.44
CA SER A 106 14.04 -14.44 3.62
C SER A 106 13.48 -13.96 4.97
N ARG A 107 12.56 -14.73 5.57
CA ARG A 107 11.94 -14.40 6.88
C ARG A 107 12.76 -14.93 8.06
N PHE A 108 13.35 -16.11 7.94
CA PHE A 108 13.95 -16.82 9.07
C PHE A 108 15.48 -16.86 9.05
N ALA A 109 16.11 -16.75 7.87
CA ALA A 109 17.56 -16.72 7.72
C ALA A 109 18.02 -15.79 6.57
N PRO A 110 17.68 -14.49 6.61
CA PRO A 110 18.02 -13.53 5.55
C PRO A 110 19.53 -13.39 5.32
N GLN A 111 20.37 -13.71 6.31
CA GLN A 111 21.83 -13.73 6.20
C GLN A 111 22.33 -14.75 5.18
N LEU A 112 21.59 -15.84 4.95
CA LEU A 112 21.94 -16.90 4.00
C LEU A 112 21.66 -16.50 2.53
N LEU A 113 21.04 -15.33 2.32
CA LEU A 113 20.79 -14.79 0.98
C LEU A 113 21.90 -13.86 0.48
N SER A 114 22.85 -13.45 1.33
CA SER A 114 23.91 -12.52 0.92
C SER A 114 25.06 -13.24 0.22
N SER A 115 25.58 -12.62 -0.85
CA SER A 115 26.71 -13.11 -1.64
C SER A 115 28.00 -13.30 -0.83
N ALA A 116 28.09 -12.67 0.35
CA ALA A 116 29.28 -12.68 1.21
C ALA A 116 29.44 -13.92 2.10
N ALA A 117 28.41 -14.76 2.24
CA ALA A 117 28.48 -16.00 3.01
C ALA A 117 29.21 -17.09 2.21
N ASP A 118 30.52 -16.96 1.98
CA ASP A 118 31.44 -18.05 1.59
C ASP A 118 31.85 -18.13 0.10
N GLY A 119 31.62 -17.09 -0.72
CA GLY A 119 32.08 -17.07 -2.13
C GLY A 119 31.27 -17.96 -3.09
N ALA A 120 30.33 -18.74 -2.55
CA ALA A 120 29.27 -19.48 -3.24
C ALA A 120 27.92 -18.73 -3.21
N GLY A 121 27.97 -17.39 -3.16
CA GLY A 121 26.82 -16.53 -2.98
C GLY A 121 25.65 -16.82 -3.93
N VAL A 122 24.43 -16.83 -3.39
CA VAL A 122 23.21 -17.03 -4.18
C VAL A 122 23.03 -15.86 -5.14
N ARG A 123 22.95 -16.16 -6.44
CA ARG A 123 22.70 -15.19 -7.52
C ARG A 123 21.24 -14.75 -7.52
N LEU A 124 20.87 -13.90 -6.56
CA LEU A 124 19.50 -13.36 -6.43
C LEU A 124 19.05 -12.58 -7.68
N ASP A 125 20.00 -12.04 -8.44
CA ASP A 125 19.75 -11.36 -9.71
C ASP A 125 19.06 -12.27 -10.73
N GLU A 126 19.43 -13.56 -10.79
CA GLU A 126 18.81 -14.54 -11.69
C GLU A 126 17.33 -14.75 -11.35
N PHE A 127 16.98 -14.79 -10.05
CA PHE A 127 15.59 -14.87 -9.61
C PHE A 127 14.81 -13.59 -9.95
N ALA A 128 15.40 -12.41 -9.74
CA ALA A 128 14.74 -11.15 -10.07
C ALA A 128 14.42 -11.03 -11.57
N VAL A 129 15.34 -11.47 -12.44
CA VAL A 129 15.14 -11.54 -13.89
C VAL A 129 14.06 -12.57 -14.24
N PHE A 130 14.12 -13.76 -13.66
CA PHE A 130 13.12 -14.81 -13.86
C PHE A 130 11.71 -14.36 -13.46
N PHE A 131 11.56 -13.76 -12.29
CA PHE A 131 10.27 -13.24 -11.80
C PHE A 131 9.74 -12.13 -12.69
N THR A 132 10.59 -11.18 -13.07
CA THR A 132 10.19 -10.10 -13.99
C THR A 132 9.72 -10.67 -15.33
N THR A 133 10.43 -11.66 -15.87
CA THR A 133 10.13 -12.32 -17.15
C THR A 133 8.77 -13.04 -17.13
N LEU A 134 8.51 -13.82 -16.10
CA LEU A 134 7.25 -14.55 -15.95
C LEU A 134 6.07 -13.63 -15.66
N MET A 135 6.25 -12.61 -14.81
CA MET A 135 5.20 -11.62 -14.57
C MET A 135 4.89 -10.80 -15.84
N ALA A 136 5.90 -10.54 -16.68
CA ALA A 136 5.73 -9.83 -17.95
C ALA A 136 4.92 -10.60 -18.99
N SER A 137 4.86 -11.93 -18.84
CA SER A 137 4.34 -12.86 -19.85
C SER A 137 3.15 -13.65 -19.28
N PRO A 138 1.96 -13.03 -19.14
CA PRO A 138 0.81 -13.63 -18.46
C PRO A 138 0.30 -14.93 -19.11
N GLN A 139 0.61 -15.19 -20.39
CA GLN A 139 0.27 -16.46 -21.04
C GLN A 139 1.12 -17.64 -20.56
N TYR A 140 2.30 -17.38 -19.97
CA TYR A 140 3.18 -18.40 -19.41
C TYR A 140 2.75 -18.77 -17.99
N ILE A 141 2.32 -17.79 -17.18
CA ILE A 141 1.69 -18.03 -15.88
C ILE A 141 0.37 -17.27 -15.82
N ARG A 142 -0.72 -17.98 -16.16
CA ARG A 142 -2.07 -17.42 -16.20
C ARG A 142 -2.56 -17.02 -14.80
N SER A 143 -2.19 -17.80 -13.78
CA SER A 143 -2.56 -17.57 -12.39
C SER A 143 -2.00 -16.23 -11.87
N ALA A 144 -2.87 -15.25 -11.68
CA ALA A 144 -2.51 -13.96 -11.06
C ALA A 144 -2.05 -14.15 -9.59
N PHE A 145 -2.52 -15.19 -8.91
CA PHE A 145 -2.06 -15.54 -7.56
C PHE A 145 -0.59 -15.97 -7.55
N LEU A 146 -0.20 -16.85 -8.47
CA LEU A 146 1.18 -17.28 -8.58
C LEU A 146 2.09 -16.13 -8.98
N ARG A 147 1.68 -15.29 -9.94
CA ARG A 147 2.40 -14.06 -10.30
C ARG A 147 2.51 -13.09 -9.12
N SER A 148 1.47 -12.94 -8.31
CA SER A 148 1.50 -12.15 -7.07
C SER A 148 2.50 -12.70 -6.05
N LYS A 149 2.61 -14.03 -5.91
CA LYS A 149 3.61 -14.66 -5.03
C LYS A 149 5.05 -14.33 -5.47
N LEU A 150 5.31 -14.19 -6.77
CA LEU A 150 6.60 -13.68 -7.28
C LEU A 150 6.88 -12.26 -6.78
N SER A 151 5.87 -11.39 -6.82
CA SER A 151 6.00 -10.03 -6.29
C SER A 151 6.17 -10.01 -4.77
N GLU A 152 5.58 -10.95 -4.03
CA GLU A 152 5.79 -11.09 -2.57
C GLU A 152 7.25 -11.36 -2.22
N VAL A 153 7.92 -12.23 -3.00
CA VAL A 153 9.37 -12.48 -2.82
C VAL A 153 10.15 -11.19 -3.08
N LEU A 154 9.86 -10.48 -4.19
CA LEU A 154 10.52 -9.22 -4.51
C LEU A 154 10.29 -8.13 -3.45
N GLU A 155 9.08 -8.03 -2.89
CA GLU A 155 8.78 -7.06 -1.83
C GLU A 155 9.65 -7.27 -0.59
N LEU A 156 9.90 -8.54 -0.24
CA LEU A 156 10.72 -8.90 0.92
C LEU A 156 12.22 -8.63 0.68
N TRP A 157 12.64 -8.58 -0.59
CA TRP A 157 13.99 -8.22 -1.01
C TRP A 157 14.20 -6.72 -1.22
N LEU A 158 13.18 -5.87 -1.04
CA LEU A 158 13.37 -4.42 -1.09
C LEU A 158 14.40 -3.97 -0.04
N PRO A 159 15.27 -3.00 -0.39
CA PRO A 159 16.19 -2.39 0.57
C PRO A 159 15.43 -1.81 1.77
N GLN A 160 15.94 -2.04 2.98
CA GLN A 160 15.36 -1.48 4.19
C GLN A 160 15.82 -0.04 4.35
N ASN A 161 14.86 0.86 4.62
CA ASN A 161 15.15 2.22 5.08
C ASN A 161 14.89 2.27 6.59
N GLU A 162 15.75 2.94 7.36
CA GLU A 162 15.64 3.08 8.83
C GLU A 162 14.27 3.64 9.31
N GLY A 163 13.50 4.28 8.41
CA GLY A 163 12.16 4.80 8.71
C GLY A 163 10.98 3.83 8.55
N ASP A 164 11.15 2.66 7.92
CA ASP A 164 10.05 1.72 7.67
C ASP A 164 9.64 0.93 8.94
N GLU A 165 10.55 0.76 9.91
CA GLU A 165 10.28 0.09 11.20
C GLU A 165 9.25 0.82 12.06
N LEU A 166 9.28 2.16 12.05
CA LEU A 166 8.41 3.02 12.87
C LEU A 166 6.96 3.08 12.35
N THR A 167 6.73 2.75 11.09
CA THR A 167 5.40 2.92 10.46
C THR A 167 4.55 1.67 10.50
N GLY A 168 5.11 0.51 10.88
CA GLY A 168 4.38 -0.77 10.93
C GLY A 168 3.75 -1.20 9.60
N ARG A 169 4.20 -0.61 8.47
CA ARG A 169 3.53 -0.67 7.16
C ARG A 169 3.61 -2.03 6.46
N SER A 170 4.53 -2.90 6.88
CA SER A 170 4.59 -4.27 6.35
C SER A 170 4.49 -5.29 7.48
N ALA A 171 3.32 -5.92 7.60
CA ALA A 171 3.07 -6.97 8.59
C ALA A 171 3.95 -8.21 8.39
N PHE A 172 4.46 -8.41 7.17
CA PHE A 172 5.34 -9.52 6.79
C PHE A 172 6.84 -9.20 6.95
N ARG A 173 7.21 -7.96 7.28
CA ARG A 173 8.60 -7.46 7.31
C ARG A 173 9.18 -7.29 8.72
N ARG A 174 8.41 -7.61 9.78
CA ARG A 174 8.80 -7.35 11.19
C ARG A 174 9.97 -8.17 11.74
N ILE A 175 10.61 -9.01 10.94
CA ILE A 175 11.70 -9.90 11.39
C ILE A 175 12.87 -9.78 10.43
N ARG A 176 13.41 -8.58 10.26
CA ARG A 176 14.75 -8.45 9.69
C ARG A 176 15.57 -7.59 10.63
N GLY A 177 16.44 -8.22 11.42
CA GLY A 177 17.54 -7.51 12.05
C GLY A 177 18.46 -6.90 10.98
N PRO A 178 19.32 -5.94 11.32
CA PRO A 178 20.16 -5.20 10.37
C PRO A 178 21.24 -6.12 9.78
N SER A 179 20.89 -6.98 8.82
CA SER A 179 21.84 -7.97 8.29
C SER A 179 21.54 -8.30 6.82
N GLY A 180 22.35 -7.70 5.97
CA GLY A 180 22.36 -7.77 4.52
C GLY A 180 22.77 -6.39 3.98
N PRO A 181 23.86 -6.24 3.21
CA PRO A 181 24.26 -4.93 2.71
C PRO A 181 23.15 -4.38 1.82
N ALA A 182 22.45 -3.33 2.25
CA ALA A 182 21.31 -2.73 1.55
C ALA A 182 21.60 -2.44 0.06
N ALA A 183 22.87 -2.23 -0.27
CA ALA A 183 23.38 -2.06 -1.63
C ALA A 183 23.19 -3.31 -2.53
N GLU A 184 23.42 -4.52 -2.01
CA GLU A 184 23.29 -5.78 -2.78
C GLU A 184 21.84 -6.00 -3.20
N LEU A 185 20.90 -5.79 -2.27
CA LEU A 185 19.47 -5.88 -2.55
C LEU A 185 18.99 -4.76 -3.47
N ALA A 186 19.53 -3.54 -3.32
CA ALA A 186 19.22 -2.44 -4.22
C ALA A 186 19.66 -2.73 -5.66
N ALA A 187 20.79 -3.43 -5.83
CA ALA A 187 21.32 -3.80 -7.14
C ALA A 187 20.36 -4.71 -7.93
N LEU A 188 19.57 -5.56 -7.24
CA LEU A 188 18.58 -6.42 -7.87
C LEU A 188 17.55 -5.64 -8.70
N PHE A 189 17.19 -4.44 -8.22
CA PHE A 189 16.19 -3.58 -8.86
C PHE A 189 16.81 -2.55 -9.80
N ASN A 190 18.03 -2.10 -9.51
CA ASN A 190 18.60 -0.90 -10.13
C ASN A 190 19.70 -1.19 -11.16
N CYS A 191 20.27 -2.40 -11.19
CA CYS A 191 21.41 -2.71 -12.05
C CYS A 191 21.04 -3.51 -13.30
N HIS A 192 20.14 -4.50 -13.20
CA HIS A 192 19.84 -5.36 -14.34
C HIS A 192 18.92 -4.65 -15.36
N PRO A 193 19.33 -4.46 -16.64
CA PRO A 193 18.58 -3.67 -17.62
C PRO A 193 17.14 -4.16 -17.84
N LEU A 194 16.94 -5.48 -17.93
CA LEU A 194 15.61 -6.07 -18.09
C LEU A 194 14.68 -5.75 -16.91
N VAL A 195 15.19 -5.75 -15.68
CA VAL A 195 14.40 -5.42 -14.49
C VAL A 195 14.03 -3.94 -14.52
N VAL A 196 15.00 -3.06 -14.80
CA VAL A 196 14.79 -1.61 -14.94
C VAL A 196 13.76 -1.28 -16.01
N GLN A 197 13.82 -1.94 -17.16
CA GLN A 197 12.98 -1.65 -18.31
C GLN A 197 11.55 -2.20 -18.18
N HIS A 198 11.35 -3.30 -17.46
CA HIS A 198 10.07 -4.02 -17.48
C HIS A 198 9.34 -4.11 -16.15
N LEU A 199 10.02 -4.09 -15.00
CA LEU A 199 9.38 -4.41 -13.72
C LEU A 199 8.22 -3.46 -13.39
N THR A 200 8.39 -2.15 -13.60
CA THR A 200 7.34 -1.17 -13.28
C THR A 200 6.07 -1.35 -14.13
N PRO A 201 6.12 -1.37 -15.48
CA PRO A 201 4.93 -1.62 -16.29
C PRO A 201 4.22 -2.95 -16.00
N VAL A 202 5.02 -3.98 -15.67
CA VAL A 202 4.54 -5.33 -15.38
C VAL A 202 3.79 -5.39 -14.06
N LEU A 203 4.28 -4.72 -13.01
CA LEU A 203 3.61 -4.65 -11.72
C LEU A 203 2.27 -3.89 -11.81
N VAL A 204 2.20 -2.82 -12.60
CA VAL A 204 0.94 -2.11 -12.87
C VAL A 204 -0.07 -3.03 -13.56
N ARG A 205 0.37 -3.81 -14.56
CA ARG A 205 -0.49 -4.81 -15.22
C ARG A 205 -0.95 -5.89 -14.25
N LEU A 206 -0.05 -6.41 -13.41
CA LEU A 206 -0.39 -7.42 -12.40
C LEU A 206 -1.42 -6.89 -11.38
N TYR A 207 -1.32 -5.62 -10.98
CA TYR A 207 -2.32 -4.98 -10.11
C TYR A 207 -3.73 -5.03 -10.73
N ASN A 208 -3.83 -4.82 -12.04
CA ASN A 208 -5.08 -4.91 -12.80
C ASN A 208 -5.61 -6.34 -12.87
N ASP A 209 -4.72 -7.32 -13.07
CA ASP A 209 -5.07 -8.73 -13.26
C ASP A 209 -5.66 -9.39 -12.00
N ILE A 210 -5.28 -8.90 -10.81
CA ILE A 210 -5.75 -9.40 -9.50
C ILE A 210 -7.27 -9.28 -9.30
N GLU A 211 -8.00 -8.52 -10.11
CA GLU A 211 -9.46 -8.35 -9.95
C GLU A 211 -10.29 -9.60 -10.29
N HIS A 212 -9.80 -10.50 -11.16
CA HIS A 212 -10.58 -11.61 -11.71
C HIS A 212 -10.57 -12.89 -10.86
N THR A 213 -10.53 -12.79 -9.54
CA THR A 213 -10.36 -13.98 -8.68
C THR A 213 -11.69 -14.51 -8.16
N GLU A 214 -12.23 -15.54 -8.80
CA GLU A 214 -13.52 -16.19 -8.47
C GLU A 214 -13.49 -17.17 -7.28
N ARG A 215 -12.49 -17.08 -6.37
CA ARG A 215 -12.43 -17.98 -5.19
C ARG A 215 -13.19 -17.40 -3.99
N GLU A 216 -14.02 -18.21 -3.34
CA GLU A 216 -14.67 -17.83 -2.06
C GLU A 216 -13.63 -17.43 -1.01
N GLY A 217 -13.88 -16.33 -0.30
CA GLY A 217 -12.94 -15.76 0.69
C GLY A 217 -11.72 -15.02 0.10
N ALA A 218 -11.48 -15.08 -1.22
CA ALA A 218 -10.35 -14.41 -1.88
C ALA A 218 -10.53 -12.89 -2.03
N PHE A 219 -11.74 -12.37 -1.82
CA PHE A 219 -12.04 -10.95 -2.00
C PHE A 219 -11.10 -10.05 -1.17
N TYR A 220 -10.86 -10.38 0.10
CA TYR A 220 -9.96 -9.59 0.95
C TYR A 220 -8.48 -9.85 0.67
N PHE A 221 -8.15 -11.01 0.09
CA PHE A 221 -6.77 -11.37 -0.23
C PHE A 221 -6.19 -10.47 -1.33
N LYS A 222 -7.04 -9.98 -2.24
CA LYS A 222 -6.65 -9.07 -3.32
C LYS A 222 -5.98 -7.79 -2.82
N PHE A 223 -6.43 -7.24 -1.69
CA PHE A 223 -5.85 -6.03 -1.11
C PHE A 223 -4.45 -6.25 -0.55
N ASN A 224 -4.17 -7.44 -0.01
CA ASN A 224 -2.82 -7.78 0.44
C ASN A 224 -1.86 -7.87 -0.77
N MET A 225 -2.28 -8.56 -1.83
CA MET A 225 -1.50 -8.66 -3.08
C MET A 225 -1.23 -7.28 -3.70
N ARG A 226 -2.25 -6.42 -3.73
CA ARG A 226 -2.13 -5.04 -4.22
C ARG A 226 -1.25 -4.17 -3.35
N THR A 227 -1.29 -4.34 -2.02
CA THR A 227 -0.39 -3.65 -1.09
C THR A 227 1.07 -4.07 -1.32
N THR A 228 1.33 -5.36 -1.53
CA THR A 228 2.65 -5.89 -1.89
C THR A 228 3.18 -5.24 -3.16
N ILE A 229 2.36 -5.19 -4.22
CA ILE A 229 2.72 -4.54 -5.49
C ILE A 229 2.97 -3.04 -5.29
N ALA A 230 2.09 -2.35 -4.57
CA ALA A 230 2.20 -0.92 -4.31
C ALA A 230 3.48 -0.56 -3.53
N ASN A 231 3.91 -1.42 -2.59
CA ASN A 231 5.16 -1.23 -1.85
C ASN A 231 6.38 -1.27 -2.77
N ILE A 232 6.38 -2.18 -3.75
CA ILE A 232 7.44 -2.25 -4.77
C ILE A 232 7.37 -1.03 -5.67
N LEU A 233 6.19 -0.70 -6.20
CA LEU A 233 6.00 0.48 -7.07
C LEU A 233 6.45 1.77 -6.40
N ARG A 234 6.19 1.95 -5.09
CA ARG A 234 6.69 3.09 -4.30
C ARG A 234 8.21 3.16 -4.30
N TYR A 235 8.89 2.04 -4.07
CA TYR A 235 10.35 1.99 -4.11
C TYR A 235 10.87 2.31 -5.52
N LEU A 236 10.30 1.70 -6.55
CA LEU A 236 10.69 1.92 -7.95
C LEU A 236 10.44 3.38 -8.37
N TRP A 237 9.34 3.99 -7.94
CA TRP A 237 9.05 5.40 -8.22
C TRP A 237 10.13 6.34 -7.67
N ALA A 238 10.72 6.02 -6.51
CA ALA A 238 11.82 6.80 -5.95
C ALA A 238 13.12 6.71 -6.79
N GLN A 239 13.25 5.69 -7.65
CA GLN A 239 14.39 5.50 -8.53
C GLN A 239 14.16 6.19 -9.89
N GLN A 240 15.03 7.13 -10.24
CA GLN A 240 14.85 7.98 -11.43
C GLN A 240 14.70 7.16 -12.74
N HIS A 241 15.45 6.08 -12.90
CA HIS A 241 15.42 5.25 -14.10
C HIS A 241 14.09 4.49 -14.24
N HIS A 242 13.56 3.92 -13.16
CA HIS A 242 12.24 3.26 -13.16
C HIS A 242 11.12 4.27 -13.40
N ARG A 243 11.20 5.45 -12.75
CA ARG A 243 10.23 6.53 -12.99
C ARG A 243 10.23 6.96 -14.46
N ALA A 244 11.40 7.14 -15.07
CA ALA A 244 11.50 7.50 -16.48
C ALA A 244 10.87 6.44 -17.41
N VAL A 245 11.08 5.15 -17.12
CA VAL A 245 10.44 4.05 -17.85
C VAL A 245 8.91 4.11 -17.69
N TRP A 246 8.41 4.34 -16.48
CA TRP A 246 6.98 4.45 -16.24
C TRP A 246 6.36 5.64 -16.99
N LEU A 247 6.96 6.82 -16.89
CA LEU A 247 6.47 8.02 -17.59
C LEU A 247 6.50 7.83 -19.10
N LYS A 248 7.53 7.15 -19.64
CA LYS A 248 7.56 6.77 -21.06
C LYS A 248 6.42 5.82 -21.42
N ALA A 249 6.17 4.80 -20.59
CA ALA A 249 5.10 3.83 -20.83
C ALA A 249 3.71 4.49 -20.82
N VAL A 250 3.43 5.42 -19.90
CA VAL A 250 2.12 6.09 -19.82
C VAL A 250 1.83 6.95 -21.05
N ARG A 251 2.86 7.41 -21.77
CA ARG A 251 2.70 8.15 -23.03
C ARG A 251 2.43 7.25 -24.24
N ASP A 252 2.64 5.94 -24.10
CA ASP A 252 2.39 4.97 -25.15
C ASP A 252 0.89 4.61 -25.20
N GLU A 253 0.27 4.78 -26.38
CA GLU A 253 -1.15 4.51 -26.58
C GLU A 253 -1.50 3.02 -26.33
N GLU A 254 -0.58 2.09 -26.60
CA GLU A 254 -0.81 0.66 -26.30
C GLU A 254 -0.86 0.37 -24.80
N TYR A 255 -0.15 1.18 -24.00
CA TYR A 255 -0.09 1.03 -22.55
C TYR A 255 -1.14 1.88 -21.82
N ARG A 256 -1.69 2.90 -22.48
CA ARG A 256 -2.68 3.82 -21.92
C ARG A 256 -3.85 3.11 -21.22
N GLY A 257 -4.39 2.07 -21.84
CA GLY A 257 -5.49 1.28 -21.26
C GLY A 257 -5.12 0.60 -19.93
N ASN A 258 -3.86 0.16 -19.76
CA ASN A 258 -3.38 -0.38 -18.48
C ASN A 258 -3.31 0.71 -17.40
N SER A 259 -2.90 1.92 -17.78
CA SER A 259 -2.81 3.06 -16.85
C SER A 259 -4.18 3.53 -16.38
N GLU A 260 -5.15 3.66 -17.31
CA GLU A 260 -6.54 4.01 -16.99
C GLU A 260 -7.18 2.94 -16.10
N ARG A 261 -6.99 1.65 -16.42
CA ARG A 261 -7.49 0.55 -15.59
C ARG A 261 -6.86 0.55 -14.19
N PHE A 262 -5.57 0.82 -14.08
CA PHE A 262 -4.87 0.90 -12.79
C PHE A 262 -5.40 2.04 -11.92
N ALA A 263 -5.50 3.24 -12.48
CA ALA A 263 -6.11 4.38 -11.80
C ALA A 263 -7.54 4.09 -11.35
N ASN A 264 -8.34 3.46 -12.21
CA ASN A 264 -9.71 3.04 -11.89
C ASN A 264 -9.77 2.02 -10.74
N MET A 265 -8.86 1.03 -10.73
CA MET A 265 -8.77 0.06 -9.63
C MET A 265 -8.37 0.72 -8.32
N LEU A 266 -7.42 1.66 -8.32
CA LEU A 266 -7.06 2.43 -7.12
C LEU A 266 -8.26 3.18 -6.54
N LEU A 267 -9.06 3.85 -7.38
CA LEU A 267 -10.25 4.59 -6.92
C LEU A 267 -11.35 3.66 -6.38
N ASN A 268 -11.53 2.49 -6.99
CA ASN A 268 -12.44 1.46 -6.48
C ASN A 268 -12.00 0.92 -5.13
N ASP A 269 -10.72 0.58 -5.00
CA ASP A 269 -10.15 0.07 -3.76
C ASP A 269 -10.24 1.13 -2.66
N LEU A 270 -9.88 2.38 -2.95
CA LEU A 270 -9.99 3.49 -2.01
C LEU A 270 -11.41 3.62 -1.46
N THR A 271 -12.39 3.59 -2.36
CA THR A 271 -13.80 3.74 -2.02
C THR A 271 -14.27 2.60 -1.13
N TYR A 272 -14.03 1.36 -1.55
CA TYR A 272 -14.43 0.18 -0.79
C TYR A 272 -13.76 0.11 0.59
N LEU A 273 -12.42 0.26 0.64
CA LEU A 273 -11.63 0.07 1.85
C LEU A 273 -11.98 1.10 2.92
N LEU A 274 -12.15 2.36 2.53
CA LEU A 274 -12.52 3.41 3.47
C LEU A 274 -13.98 3.28 3.91
N ASP A 275 -14.93 2.93 3.03
CA ASP A 275 -16.31 2.65 3.45
C ASP A 275 -16.40 1.53 4.47
N GLU A 276 -15.67 0.43 4.24
CA GLU A 276 -15.66 -0.70 5.16
C GLU A 276 -14.98 -0.33 6.49
N ALA A 277 -13.89 0.44 6.45
CA ALA A 277 -13.26 0.97 7.65
C ALA A 277 -14.22 1.88 8.45
N LEU A 278 -15.01 2.74 7.79
CA LEU A 278 -16.00 3.60 8.43
C LEU A 278 -17.09 2.78 9.15
N LYS A 279 -17.60 1.72 8.51
CA LYS A 279 -18.57 0.80 9.13
C LYS A 279 -17.99 0.10 10.35
N LEU A 280 -16.75 -0.41 10.25
CA LEU A 280 -16.08 -1.09 11.35
C LEU A 280 -15.80 -0.15 12.53
N LEU A 281 -15.37 1.09 12.27
CA LEU A 281 -15.20 2.11 13.31
C LEU A 281 -16.50 2.37 14.07
N LYS A 282 -17.63 2.46 13.35
CA LYS A 282 -18.96 2.62 13.96
C LYS A 282 -19.32 1.44 14.85
N LEU A 283 -19.16 0.20 14.36
CA LEU A 283 -19.44 -1.02 15.12
C LEU A 283 -18.56 -1.16 16.37
N LEU A 284 -17.28 -0.82 16.25
CA LEU A 284 -16.35 -0.83 17.39
C LEU A 284 -16.77 0.18 18.45
N ARG A 285 -17.16 1.39 18.05
CA ARG A 285 -17.66 2.40 18.98
C ARG A 285 -18.93 1.94 19.70
N GLU A 286 -19.89 1.37 18.98
CA GLU A 286 -21.13 0.84 19.56
C GLU A 286 -20.86 -0.28 20.59
N ALA A 287 -19.87 -1.14 20.32
CA ALA A 287 -19.41 -2.15 21.27
C ALA A 287 -18.71 -1.53 22.49
N GLU A 288 -17.88 -0.50 22.29
CA GLU A 288 -17.24 0.25 23.37
C GLU A 288 -18.25 0.97 24.27
N ASP A 289 -19.29 1.57 23.68
CA ASP A 289 -20.37 2.25 24.40
C ASP A 289 -21.21 1.25 25.20
N THR A 290 -21.53 0.09 24.61
CA THR A 290 -22.28 -0.99 25.29
C THR A 290 -21.53 -1.54 26.50
N ARG A 291 -20.20 -1.66 26.42
CA ARG A 291 -19.36 -2.09 27.55
C ARG A 291 -19.23 -1.04 28.64
N ALA A 292 -19.35 0.24 28.29
CA ALA A 292 -19.21 1.34 29.22
C ALA A 292 -20.49 1.58 30.03
N ASP A 293 -21.63 1.21 29.48
CA ASP A 293 -22.92 1.23 30.18
C ASP A 293 -23.00 0.01 31.11
N GLU A 294 -22.62 0.21 32.38
CA GLU A 294 -22.61 -0.85 33.40
C GLU A 294 -23.98 -1.52 33.57
N THR A 295 -25.08 -0.77 33.39
CA THR A 295 -26.43 -1.31 33.55
C THR A 295 -26.80 -2.23 32.40
N ARG A 296 -26.55 -1.79 31.16
CA ARG A 296 -26.78 -2.60 29.96
C ARG A 296 -25.84 -3.80 29.93
N TRP A 297 -24.58 -3.63 30.30
CA TRP A 297 -23.60 -4.70 30.38
C TRP A 297 -24.01 -5.75 31.42
N ALA A 298 -24.40 -5.32 32.63
CA ALA A 298 -24.86 -6.21 33.70
C ALA A 298 -26.10 -7.02 33.32
N ALA A 299 -26.99 -6.48 32.49
CA ALA A 299 -28.19 -7.16 32.00
C ALA A 299 -27.92 -8.22 30.93
N MET A 300 -26.76 -8.18 30.24
CA MET A 300 -26.39 -9.18 29.22
C MET A 300 -25.99 -10.52 29.86
N SER A 301 -26.28 -11.63 29.18
CA SER A 301 -25.80 -12.96 29.56
C SER A 301 -24.26 -13.06 29.42
N ARG A 302 -23.63 -14.04 30.07
CA ARG A 302 -22.19 -14.28 29.90
C ARG A 302 -21.84 -14.63 28.45
N GLU A 303 -22.67 -15.42 27.79
CA GLU A 303 -22.49 -15.84 26.40
C GLU A 303 -22.54 -14.65 25.44
N ASP A 304 -23.50 -13.73 25.62
CA ASP A 304 -23.60 -12.52 24.79
C ASP A 304 -22.41 -11.58 24.99
N ARG A 305 -21.90 -11.49 26.23
CA ARG A 305 -20.70 -10.69 26.54
C ARG A 305 -19.48 -11.28 25.85
N ASP A 306 -19.29 -12.59 25.94
CA ASP A 306 -18.17 -13.29 25.30
C ASP A 306 -18.24 -13.17 23.77
N GLU A 307 -19.43 -13.29 23.18
CA GLU A 307 -19.61 -13.11 21.74
C GLU A 307 -19.34 -11.69 21.28
N LEU A 308 -19.83 -10.68 22.02
CA LEU A 308 -19.52 -9.28 21.73
C LEU A 308 -18.01 -9.01 21.85
N VAL A 309 -17.30 -9.68 22.76
CA VAL A 309 -15.84 -9.59 22.87
C VAL A 309 -15.15 -10.15 21.65
N ARG A 310 -15.49 -11.38 21.25
CA ARG A 310 -14.93 -12.02 20.05
C ARG A 310 -15.20 -11.22 18.79
N MET A 311 -16.42 -10.71 18.64
CA MET A 311 -16.81 -9.88 17.49
C MET A 311 -16.01 -8.57 17.46
N GLN A 312 -15.82 -7.91 18.61
CA GLN A 312 -15.04 -6.67 18.68
C GLN A 312 -13.56 -6.89 18.32
N GLU A 313 -12.96 -8.00 18.75
CA GLU A 313 -11.59 -8.35 18.39
C GLU A 313 -11.45 -8.59 16.88
N ARG A 314 -12.36 -9.38 16.30
CA ARG A 314 -12.39 -9.65 14.85
C ARG A 314 -12.58 -8.36 14.05
N ASN A 315 -13.52 -7.50 14.44
CA ASN A 315 -13.76 -6.21 13.80
C ASN A 315 -12.53 -5.30 13.89
N GLY A 316 -11.81 -5.34 15.00
CA GLY A 316 -10.56 -4.61 15.20
C GLY A 316 -9.43 -5.07 14.27
N GLN A 317 -9.27 -6.38 14.09
CA GLN A 317 -8.30 -6.95 13.16
C GLN A 317 -8.64 -6.58 11.71
N ASN A 318 -9.91 -6.70 11.33
CA ASN A 318 -10.41 -6.31 10.01
C ASN A 318 -10.17 -4.82 9.74
N LEU A 319 -10.47 -3.94 10.72
CA LEU A 319 -10.24 -2.51 10.60
C LEU A 319 -8.76 -2.21 10.32
N THR A 320 -7.86 -2.84 11.09
CA THR A 320 -6.41 -2.66 10.92
C THR A 320 -5.96 -3.04 9.51
N ALA A 321 -6.48 -4.14 8.96
CA ALA A 321 -6.19 -4.58 7.60
C ALA A 321 -6.75 -3.62 6.53
N MET A 322 -7.98 -3.11 6.72
CA MET A 322 -8.59 -2.14 5.81
C MET A 322 -7.82 -0.83 5.79
N ILE A 323 -7.47 -0.28 6.97
CA ILE A 323 -6.71 0.98 7.09
C ILE A 323 -5.32 0.86 6.46
N ARG A 324 -4.63 -0.26 6.67
CA ARG A 324 -3.33 -0.52 6.02
C ARG A 324 -3.45 -0.45 4.49
N SER A 325 -4.44 -1.16 3.95
CA SER A 325 -4.66 -1.21 2.50
C SER A 325 -5.08 0.16 1.96
N ALA A 326 -5.97 0.88 2.64
CA ALA A 326 -6.40 2.21 2.23
C ALA A 326 -5.23 3.21 2.24
N THR A 327 -4.37 3.14 3.25
CA THR A 327 -3.16 3.96 3.33
C THR A 327 -2.23 3.66 2.16
N SER A 328 -2.04 2.38 1.81
CA SER A 328 -1.26 1.97 0.64
C SER A 328 -1.81 2.54 -0.67
N VAL A 329 -3.14 2.55 -0.84
CA VAL A 329 -3.80 3.14 -2.03
C VAL A 329 -3.61 4.66 -2.08
N ILE A 330 -3.79 5.35 -0.96
CA ILE A 330 -3.58 6.81 -0.86
C ILE A 330 -2.11 7.16 -1.16
N ASP A 331 -1.17 6.41 -0.61
CA ASP A 331 0.26 6.60 -0.88
C ASP A 331 0.58 6.37 -2.36
N THR A 332 -0.06 5.38 -2.98
CA THR A 332 0.07 5.14 -4.43
C THR A 332 -0.45 6.31 -5.23
N LEU A 333 -1.64 6.81 -4.93
CA LEU A 333 -2.21 8.00 -5.55
C LEU A 333 -1.31 9.23 -5.38
N ASN A 334 -0.71 9.42 -4.21
CA ASN A 334 0.19 10.54 -3.94
C ASN A 334 1.38 10.54 -4.88
N PHE A 335 2.10 9.42 -5.01
CA PHE A 335 3.30 9.42 -5.84
C PHE A 335 2.97 9.43 -7.33
N ILE A 336 1.92 8.74 -7.81
CA ILE A 336 1.56 8.83 -9.24
C ILE A 336 1.01 10.20 -9.63
N THR A 337 0.59 11.02 -8.68
CA THR A 337 0.13 12.39 -8.96
C THR A 337 1.25 13.44 -8.89
N GLU A 338 2.49 13.05 -8.57
CA GLU A 338 3.62 13.99 -8.56
C GLU A 338 4.02 14.45 -9.96
N GLU A 339 3.76 13.65 -10.99
CA GLU A 339 4.21 13.88 -12.36
C GLU A 339 3.03 14.12 -13.32
N ALA A 340 3.27 14.94 -14.35
CA ALA A 340 2.22 15.37 -15.27
C ALA A 340 1.64 14.22 -16.10
N ASP A 341 2.48 13.31 -16.61
CA ASP A 341 2.04 12.27 -17.55
C ASP A 341 1.09 11.26 -16.89
N THR A 342 1.39 10.83 -15.67
CA THR A 342 0.53 9.93 -14.88
C THR A 342 -0.74 10.63 -14.40
N THR A 343 -0.65 11.92 -14.03
CA THR A 343 -1.81 12.71 -13.60
C THR A 343 -2.82 12.93 -14.73
N ARG A 344 -2.37 13.05 -16.00
CA ARG A 344 -3.27 13.19 -17.16
C ARG A 344 -4.26 12.03 -17.30
N THR A 345 -3.91 10.83 -16.83
CA THR A 345 -4.83 9.69 -16.78
C THR A 345 -6.02 9.98 -15.86
N LEU A 346 -5.78 10.61 -14.71
CA LEU A 346 -6.82 10.98 -13.74
C LEU A 346 -7.67 12.18 -14.20
N LEU A 347 -7.13 13.01 -15.10
CA LEU A 347 -7.82 14.17 -15.66
C LEU A 347 -8.71 13.83 -16.87
N GLN A 348 -8.74 12.59 -17.34
CA GLN A 348 -9.68 12.17 -18.38
C GLN A 348 -11.13 12.38 -17.92
N PRO A 349 -12.08 12.75 -18.80
CA PRO A 349 -13.44 13.14 -18.41
C PRO A 349 -14.16 12.11 -17.51
N HIS A 350 -14.01 10.82 -17.80
CA HIS A 350 -14.63 9.75 -17.02
C HIS A 350 -13.86 9.43 -15.72
N MET A 351 -12.57 9.78 -15.62
CA MET A 351 -11.74 9.55 -14.43
C MET A 351 -11.81 10.70 -13.44
N VAL A 352 -11.87 11.94 -13.93
CA VAL A 352 -11.88 13.14 -13.09
C VAL A 352 -13.14 13.20 -12.22
N GLU A 353 -14.27 12.76 -12.74
CA GLU A 353 -15.52 12.65 -11.98
C GLU A 353 -15.42 11.58 -10.87
N ARG A 354 -14.80 10.43 -11.16
CA ARG A 354 -14.60 9.37 -10.17
C ARG A 354 -13.63 9.80 -9.07
N LEU A 355 -12.51 10.43 -9.47
CA LEU A 355 -11.53 10.95 -8.52
C LEU A 355 -12.19 11.98 -7.60
N ARG A 356 -12.96 12.92 -8.17
CA ARG A 356 -13.78 13.87 -7.41
C ARG A 356 -14.67 13.15 -6.41
N ASP A 357 -15.46 12.18 -6.87
CA ASP A 357 -16.45 11.49 -6.04
C ASP A 357 -15.78 10.82 -4.85
N SER A 358 -14.69 10.07 -5.07
CA SER A 358 -13.92 9.45 -4.00
C SER A 358 -13.34 10.49 -3.04
N LEU A 359 -12.67 11.52 -3.54
CA LEU A 359 -11.99 12.49 -2.69
C LEU A 359 -12.99 13.34 -1.86
N ASN A 360 -14.04 13.88 -2.49
CA ASN A 360 -15.01 14.73 -1.81
C ASN A 360 -15.81 13.96 -0.77
N TYR A 361 -16.19 12.72 -1.09
CA TYR A 361 -16.89 11.84 -0.17
C TYR A 361 -16.08 11.64 1.11
N PHE A 362 -14.81 11.22 1.02
CA PHE A 362 -14.00 10.99 2.22
C PHE A 362 -13.59 12.27 2.94
N LEU A 363 -13.40 13.38 2.20
CA LEU A 363 -13.19 14.68 2.82
C LEU A 363 -14.37 15.04 3.73
N LYS A 364 -15.60 14.89 3.26
CA LYS A 364 -16.82 15.11 4.07
C LYS A 364 -16.79 14.30 5.37
N TYR A 365 -16.43 13.01 5.34
CA TYR A 365 -16.38 12.18 6.55
C TYR A 365 -15.26 12.58 7.52
N LEU A 366 -14.11 13.03 7.01
CA LEU A 366 -12.95 13.34 7.83
C LEU A 366 -13.04 14.71 8.52
N VAL A 367 -13.62 15.71 7.86
CA VAL A 367 -13.71 17.07 8.43
C VAL A 367 -15.12 17.48 8.82
N GLY A 368 -16.14 16.97 8.13
CA GLY A 368 -17.54 17.34 8.32
C GLY A 368 -18.19 16.79 9.60
N PRO A 369 -19.52 16.96 9.76
CA PRO A 369 -20.23 16.58 10.97
C PRO A 369 -20.14 15.07 11.27
N GLU A 370 -19.99 14.24 10.23
CA GLU A 370 -19.84 12.80 10.33
C GLU A 370 -18.53 12.37 11.00
N ARG A 371 -17.53 13.26 11.16
CA ARG A 371 -16.25 12.93 11.83
C ARG A 371 -16.41 12.38 13.25
N ARG A 372 -17.54 12.68 13.91
CA ARG A 372 -17.86 12.13 15.24
C ARG A 372 -18.02 10.61 15.22
N GLN A 373 -18.40 10.05 14.08
CA GLN A 373 -18.56 8.61 13.86
C GLN A 373 -17.21 7.88 13.79
N LEU A 374 -16.10 8.60 13.57
CA LEU A 374 -14.74 8.05 13.49
C LEU A 374 -14.07 7.85 14.86
N ARG A 375 -14.72 8.28 15.94
CA ARG A 375 -14.12 8.26 17.28
C ARG A 375 -14.21 6.85 17.87
N VAL A 376 -13.04 6.26 18.12
CA VAL A 376 -12.82 5.06 18.93
C VAL A 376 -11.87 5.40 20.08
N ARG A 377 -11.95 4.69 21.20
CA ARG A 377 -11.16 5.02 22.42
C ARG A 377 -9.65 4.93 22.20
N ASN A 378 -9.19 3.88 21.52
CA ASN A 378 -7.77 3.65 21.24
C ASN A 378 -7.56 3.47 19.72
N PRO A 379 -7.50 4.57 18.94
CA PRO A 379 -7.34 4.49 17.49
C PRO A 379 -5.98 3.91 17.07
N GLU A 380 -4.94 4.09 17.89
CA GLU A 380 -3.59 3.57 17.64
C GLU A 380 -3.55 2.05 17.64
N LYS A 381 -4.39 1.38 18.45
CA LYS A 381 -4.56 -0.09 18.42
C LYS A 381 -4.90 -0.62 17.03
N TYR A 382 -5.58 0.19 16.22
CA TYR A 382 -6.05 -0.19 14.89
C TYR A 382 -5.21 0.43 13.76
N ASN A 383 -4.05 1.02 14.09
CA ASN A 383 -3.23 1.84 13.19
C ASN A 383 -4.03 2.95 12.49
N PHE A 384 -5.12 3.43 13.12
CA PHE A 384 -6.01 4.42 12.54
C PHE A 384 -5.56 5.83 12.91
N ASN A 385 -5.18 6.62 11.91
CA ASN A 385 -4.87 8.04 12.09
C ASN A 385 -5.63 8.89 11.06
N ALA A 386 -6.75 9.46 11.47
CA ALA A 386 -7.59 10.30 10.63
C ALA A 386 -6.85 11.53 10.06
N ARG A 387 -5.85 12.06 10.77
CA ARG A 387 -5.06 13.22 10.29
C ARG A 387 -4.12 12.84 9.17
N GLU A 388 -3.48 11.67 9.25
CA GLU A 388 -2.60 11.16 8.18
C GLU A 388 -3.41 10.80 6.94
N LEU A 389 -4.57 10.14 7.10
CA LEU A 389 -5.50 9.88 5.99
C LEU A 389 -5.93 11.18 5.30
N LEU A 390 -6.33 12.18 6.10
CA LEU A 390 -6.71 13.49 5.57
C LEU A 390 -5.56 14.15 4.82
N ARG A 391 -4.35 14.12 5.36
CA ARG A 391 -3.15 14.69 4.72
C ARG A 391 -2.88 14.02 3.38
N GLY A 392 -2.95 12.69 3.33
CA GLY A 392 -2.74 11.94 2.10
C GLY A 392 -3.76 12.33 1.04
N LEU A 393 -5.06 12.32 1.36
CA LEU A 393 -6.11 12.72 0.40
C LEU A 393 -5.96 14.17 -0.09
N VAL A 394 -5.64 15.10 0.82
CA VAL A 394 -5.41 16.51 0.48
C VAL A 394 -4.19 16.69 -0.42
N THR A 395 -3.16 15.87 -0.26
CA THR A 395 -1.97 15.90 -1.12
C THR A 395 -2.34 15.55 -2.56
N VAL A 396 -3.20 14.54 -2.77
CA VAL A 396 -3.76 14.21 -4.09
C VAL A 396 -4.49 15.41 -4.71
N TYR A 397 -5.37 16.09 -3.96
CA TYR A 397 -6.05 17.29 -4.48
C TYR A 397 -5.06 18.35 -4.99
N LEU A 398 -4.03 18.64 -4.19
CA LEU A 398 -3.05 19.68 -4.47
C LEU A 398 -2.18 19.33 -5.68
N HIS A 399 -1.75 18.08 -5.77
CA HIS A 399 -0.99 17.57 -6.92
C HIS A 399 -1.79 17.70 -8.22
N VAL A 400 -3.00 17.13 -8.23
CA VAL A 400 -3.85 17.08 -9.43
C VAL A 400 -4.23 18.48 -9.90
N ASP A 401 -4.63 19.37 -8.99
CA ASP A 401 -4.96 20.75 -9.36
C ASP A 401 -3.75 21.53 -9.89
N SER A 402 -2.60 21.41 -9.24
CA SER A 402 -1.39 22.11 -9.66
C SER A 402 -1.00 21.71 -11.09
N ILE A 403 -1.10 20.42 -11.41
CA ILE A 403 -0.79 19.90 -12.73
C ILE A 403 -1.85 20.28 -13.76
N ASP A 404 -3.14 20.17 -13.42
CA ASP A 404 -4.25 20.55 -14.31
C ASP A 404 -4.14 22.03 -14.73
N ARG A 405 -3.86 22.93 -13.78
CA ARG A 405 -3.58 24.35 -14.09
C ARG A 405 -2.37 24.55 -14.98
N ALA A 406 -1.27 23.83 -14.71
CA ALA A 406 -0.06 23.94 -15.52
C ALA A 406 -0.30 23.46 -16.96
N ILE A 407 -1.07 22.37 -17.14
CA ILE A 407 -1.48 21.87 -18.46
C ILE A 407 -2.35 22.92 -19.18
N ALA A 408 -3.37 23.46 -18.50
CA ALA A 408 -4.25 24.49 -19.06
C ALA A 408 -3.48 25.76 -19.48
N ALA A 409 -2.54 26.24 -18.65
CA ALA A 409 -1.74 27.42 -18.94
C ALA A 409 -0.84 27.25 -20.19
N ASN A 410 -0.27 26.06 -20.37
CA ASN A 410 0.62 25.75 -21.49
C ASN A 410 -0.12 25.49 -22.82
N SER A 411 -1.45 25.40 -22.82
CA SER A 411 -2.26 25.02 -23.99
C SER A 411 -2.60 26.20 -24.93
N GLY A 412 -2.09 27.42 -24.67
CA GLY A 412 -2.04 28.55 -25.61
C GLY A 412 -3.37 28.98 -26.25
N GLY A 413 -4.02 30.02 -25.71
CA GLY A 413 -5.03 30.84 -26.43
C GLY A 413 -6.40 30.22 -26.71
N GLY A 414 -6.55 28.89 -26.70
CA GLY A 414 -7.83 28.18 -26.72
C GLY A 414 -8.09 27.55 -25.36
N ALA A 415 -8.70 28.30 -24.43
CA ALA A 415 -8.79 27.96 -23.01
C ALA A 415 -9.58 26.67 -22.70
N ALA A 416 -8.91 25.52 -22.68
CA ALA A 416 -9.37 24.42 -21.84
C ALA A 416 -9.15 24.85 -20.38
N ALA A 417 -10.21 25.30 -19.72
CA ALA A 417 -10.16 25.63 -18.30
C ALA A 417 -9.77 24.38 -17.48
N PRO A 418 -9.11 24.54 -16.32
CA PRO A 418 -8.81 23.42 -15.43
C PRO A 418 -10.08 22.61 -15.13
N VAL A 419 -10.06 21.33 -15.48
CA VAL A 419 -11.23 20.44 -15.39
C VAL A 419 -11.45 19.92 -13.98
N PHE A 420 -10.39 19.77 -13.19
CA PHE A 420 -10.46 19.15 -11.87
C PHE A 420 -11.14 20.06 -10.85
N ALA A 421 -10.76 21.33 -10.78
CA ALA A 421 -11.40 22.29 -9.88
C ALA A 421 -12.89 22.48 -10.19
N ALA A 422 -13.25 22.50 -11.49
CA ALA A 422 -14.63 22.56 -11.95
C ALA A 422 -15.40 21.28 -11.55
N ALA A 423 -14.81 20.10 -11.73
CA ALA A 423 -15.39 18.85 -11.28
C ALA A 423 -15.65 18.88 -9.77
N VAL A 424 -14.64 19.23 -8.96
CA VAL A 424 -14.76 19.31 -7.49
C VAL A 424 -15.87 20.26 -7.03
N GLY A 425 -15.92 21.47 -7.58
CA GLY A 425 -16.94 22.46 -7.24
C GLY A 425 -18.35 22.10 -7.74
N GLY A 426 -18.46 21.22 -8.74
CA GLY A 426 -19.74 20.76 -9.30
C GLY A 426 -20.42 19.63 -8.52
N ASP A 427 -19.74 18.97 -7.58
CA ASP A 427 -20.32 17.89 -6.77
C ASP A 427 -21.28 18.42 -5.69
N LYS A 428 -22.58 18.34 -5.99
CA LYS A 428 -23.63 18.78 -5.07
C LYS A 428 -23.84 17.88 -3.86
N ARG A 429 -23.25 16.67 -3.84
CA ARG A 429 -23.52 15.65 -2.80
C ARG A 429 -22.55 15.75 -1.63
N SER A 430 -21.25 15.91 -1.92
CA SER A 430 -20.21 15.83 -0.88
C SER A 430 -19.39 17.11 -0.75
N PHE A 431 -19.30 17.94 -1.78
CA PHE A 431 -18.54 19.19 -1.71
C PHE A 431 -19.24 20.24 -0.84
N LYS A 432 -18.48 20.81 0.10
CA LYS A 432 -18.80 22.09 0.72
C LYS A 432 -17.55 22.93 0.92
N PRO A 433 -17.59 24.24 0.60
CA PRO A 433 -16.50 25.18 0.87
C PRO A 433 -15.90 25.11 2.27
N GLU A 434 -16.76 24.96 3.28
CA GLU A 434 -16.38 24.90 4.69
C GLU A 434 -15.44 23.75 5.02
N TYR A 435 -15.57 22.61 4.34
CA TYR A 435 -14.73 21.44 4.58
C TYR A 435 -13.27 21.73 4.26
N LEU A 436 -12.98 22.43 3.15
CA LEU A 436 -11.62 22.82 2.79
C LEU A 436 -11.00 23.81 3.77
N LEU A 437 -11.81 24.70 4.35
CA LEU A 437 -11.37 25.62 5.39
C LEU A 437 -11.07 24.88 6.71
N GLU A 438 -11.87 23.86 7.04
CA GLU A 438 -11.64 23.03 8.22
C GLU A 438 -10.38 22.16 8.12
N VAL A 439 -10.00 21.69 6.92
CA VAL A 439 -8.70 21.02 6.69
C VAL A 439 -7.54 21.88 7.20
N GLY A 440 -7.58 23.19 6.91
CA GLY A 440 -6.55 24.13 7.35
C GLY A 440 -6.46 24.31 8.87
N ARG A 441 -7.56 24.02 9.60
CA ARG A 441 -7.61 24.07 11.07
C ARG A 441 -7.22 22.72 11.69
N GLY A 442 -7.63 21.61 11.10
CA GLY A 442 -7.41 20.25 11.61
C GLY A 442 -5.98 19.71 11.43
N THR A 443 -5.16 20.35 10.59
CA THR A 443 -3.77 19.95 10.28
C THR A 443 -2.71 20.67 11.14
N ARG A 444 -3.10 21.60 12.03
CA ARG A 444 -2.19 22.26 12.99
C ARG A 444 -1.90 21.34 14.19
N GLY A 445 -0.78 20.63 14.16
CA GLY A 445 -0.26 19.83 15.28
C GLY A 445 1.29 19.86 15.28
N PRO A 446 1.95 19.41 16.37
CA PRO A 446 3.42 19.42 16.43
C PRO A 446 4.01 18.51 15.33
N PRO A 447 5.15 18.89 14.73
CA PRO A 447 5.79 18.08 13.71
C PRO A 447 6.29 16.77 14.34
N LEU A 448 5.84 15.63 13.83
CA LEU A 448 6.54 14.36 14.03
C LEU A 448 7.77 14.33 13.11
N PRO A 449 8.87 13.68 13.51
CA PRO A 449 10.14 13.78 12.82
C PRO A 449 10.08 13.08 11.45
N LEU A 450 9.86 13.87 10.40
CA LEU A 450 10.00 13.46 9.00
C LEU A 450 11.42 13.87 8.55
N ARG A 451 12.38 12.95 8.59
CA ARG A 451 13.65 13.12 7.88
C ARG A 451 13.66 12.18 6.68
N HIS A 452 13.72 12.79 5.50
CA HIS A 452 13.90 12.29 4.12
C HIS A 452 12.92 12.85 3.08
N LEU A 453 12.19 13.90 3.44
CA LEU A 453 11.85 14.94 2.47
C LEU A 453 12.67 16.17 2.82
N SER A 454 13.54 16.60 1.90
CA SER A 454 14.02 17.98 1.91
C SER A 454 12.78 18.87 1.85
N THR A 455 12.33 19.39 3.00
CA THR A 455 11.66 20.69 3.21
C THR A 455 10.98 20.74 4.59
N HIS A 456 11.58 21.51 5.50
CA HIS A 456 11.03 21.85 6.81
C HIS A 456 9.81 22.81 6.76
N THR A 457 9.19 22.99 5.59
CA THR A 457 8.12 23.97 5.29
C THR A 457 6.72 23.35 5.07
N ALA A 458 6.58 22.02 5.15
CA ALA A 458 5.39 21.32 4.66
C ALA A 458 4.08 21.61 5.43
N HIS A 459 4.10 21.72 6.77
CA HIS A 459 2.86 21.83 7.58
C HIS A 459 2.15 23.19 7.44
N HIS A 460 2.89 24.30 7.43
CA HIS A 460 2.31 25.61 7.15
C HIS A 460 2.02 25.80 5.65
N GLY A 461 2.82 25.17 4.79
CA GLY A 461 2.64 25.20 3.33
C GLY A 461 1.32 24.57 2.87
N LEU A 462 0.91 23.42 3.43
CA LEU A 462 -0.31 22.72 3.01
C LEU A 462 -1.59 23.51 3.34
N THR A 463 -1.68 24.07 4.56
CA THR A 463 -2.81 24.90 5.01
C THR A 463 -2.95 26.16 4.17
N ILE A 464 -1.83 26.84 3.88
CA ILE A 464 -1.81 28.04 3.04
C ILE A 464 -2.21 27.68 1.61
N ARG A 465 -1.64 26.60 1.04
CA ARG A 465 -1.95 26.12 -0.31
C ARG A 465 -3.42 25.77 -0.48
N MET A 466 -4.06 25.11 0.48
CA MET A 466 -5.50 24.79 0.42
C MET A 466 -6.40 26.03 0.53
N THR A 467 -6.04 26.99 1.39
CA THR A 467 -6.80 28.24 1.53
C THR A 467 -6.68 29.10 0.26
N VAL A 468 -5.50 29.12 -0.34
CA VAL A 468 -5.22 29.79 -1.63
C VAL A 468 -5.92 29.07 -2.78
N TRP A 469 -5.88 27.73 -2.80
CA TRP A 469 -6.58 26.89 -3.77
C TRP A 469 -8.08 27.16 -3.78
N PHE A 470 -8.70 27.19 -2.59
CA PHE A 470 -10.11 27.52 -2.46
C PHE A 470 -10.44 28.92 -3.01
N ARG A 471 -9.63 29.94 -2.66
CA ARG A 471 -9.87 31.34 -3.06
C ARG A 471 -9.65 31.59 -4.56
N ASN A 472 -8.65 30.98 -5.16
CA ASN A 472 -8.26 31.27 -6.55
C ASN A 472 -8.81 30.26 -7.55
N GLY A 473 -9.13 29.04 -7.13
CA GLY A 473 -9.50 27.93 -8.00
C GLY A 473 -10.98 27.64 -8.12
N ILE A 474 -11.71 27.69 -7.00
CA ILE A 474 -13.12 27.29 -6.94
C ILE A 474 -14.04 28.51 -7.01
N ILE A 475 -13.68 29.64 -6.38
CA ILE A 475 -14.49 30.87 -6.41
C ILE A 475 -14.48 31.53 -7.80
N GLN A 476 -13.42 31.34 -8.58
CA GLN A 476 -13.29 31.94 -9.92
C GLN A 476 -13.90 31.08 -11.05
N SER A 477 -14.35 29.85 -10.77
CA SER A 477 -15.13 29.07 -11.76
C SER A 477 -16.55 29.66 -11.85
N PRO A 478 -17.21 29.64 -13.03
CA PRO A 478 -18.54 30.21 -13.18
C PRO A 478 -19.57 29.37 -12.38
N GLN A 479 -19.77 29.74 -11.12
CA GLN A 479 -20.92 29.30 -10.32
C GLN A 479 -22.15 30.12 -10.77
N PRO A 480 -23.36 29.54 -10.79
CA PRO A 480 -24.59 30.34 -10.94
C PRO A 480 -24.66 31.36 -9.79
N PRO A 481 -25.22 32.57 -10.02
CA PRO A 481 -25.04 33.69 -9.10
C PRO A 481 -25.67 33.40 -7.73
N LEU A 482 -24.83 33.30 -6.70
CA LEU A 482 -25.26 33.33 -5.31
C LEU A 482 -25.53 34.79 -4.90
N SER A 483 -26.66 35.02 -4.24
CA SER A 483 -27.12 36.35 -3.82
C SER A 483 -26.15 37.02 -2.84
N PRO A 484 -25.92 38.35 -2.94
CA PRO A 484 -24.89 39.02 -2.17
C PRO A 484 -25.45 39.50 -0.83
N ARG A 485 -25.36 38.70 0.24
CA ARG A 485 -25.43 39.25 1.61
C ARG A 485 -24.46 38.54 2.57
N HIS A 486 -23.61 39.40 3.15
CA HIS A 486 -22.72 39.19 4.29
C HIS A 486 -21.47 38.33 4.08
N PHE A 487 -20.35 38.98 3.72
CA PHE A 487 -19.04 38.74 4.33
C PHE A 487 -18.13 39.96 4.09
N LEU A 488 -18.08 40.88 5.07
CA LEU A 488 -16.98 41.85 5.21
C LEU A 488 -15.98 41.24 6.20
N PRO A 489 -14.69 41.08 5.87
CA PRO A 489 -13.70 40.63 6.83
C PRO A 489 -13.19 41.83 7.66
N ARG A 490 -13.63 41.93 8.92
CA ARG A 490 -12.86 42.61 9.97
C ARG A 490 -11.91 41.58 10.58
N ALA A 491 -10.64 41.60 10.17
CA ALA A 491 -9.46 41.26 10.97
C ALA A 491 -8.26 41.15 10.02
N PHE A 492 -7.31 42.08 10.15
CA PHE A 492 -5.87 41.86 10.21
C PHE A 492 -5.20 43.24 10.15
N SER A 493 -5.19 43.91 11.30
CA SER A 493 -4.20 44.93 11.64
C SER A 493 -3.17 44.29 12.56
N CYS A 494 -1.90 44.66 12.32
CA CYS A 494 -0.71 44.50 13.15
C CYS A 494 0.19 43.27 12.92
N ILE A 495 1.51 43.58 12.91
CA ILE A 495 2.72 42.73 12.99
C ILE A 495 3.29 42.36 11.59
N PHE A 496 4.35 42.97 11.01
CA PHE A 496 5.64 43.51 11.50
C PHE A 496 6.10 44.79 10.73
N PRO A 497 6.97 45.65 11.33
CA PRO A 497 7.66 46.74 10.63
C PRO A 497 8.89 46.25 9.83
N LEU A 498 9.14 46.87 8.69
CA LEU A 498 10.37 46.77 7.90
C LEU A 498 11.56 47.36 8.66
N PRO A 499 12.76 46.76 8.64
CA PRO A 499 13.98 47.51 8.85
C PRO A 499 14.47 48.07 7.50
N ALA A 500 14.61 49.39 7.46
CA ALA A 500 15.40 50.07 6.45
C ALA A 500 16.88 49.67 6.60
N ALA A 501 17.54 49.47 5.46
CA ALA A 501 19.00 49.39 5.39
C ALA A 501 19.63 50.71 5.89
N PRO A 502 20.84 50.62 6.44
CA PRO A 502 21.93 51.39 5.85
C PRO A 502 23.21 50.56 5.67
N LEU A 503 24.10 51.13 4.83
CA LEU A 503 25.48 50.74 4.49
C LEU A 503 26.19 49.72 5.40
#